data_AF-A0A2U1T4I2-F1
#
_entry.id   AF-A0A2U1T4I2-F1
#
_cell.length_a   1.000
_cell.length_b   1.000
_cell.length_c   1.000
_cell.angle_alpha   90.00
_cell.angle_beta   90.00
_cell.angle_gamma   90.00
#
_symmetry.space_group_name_H-M   'P 1'
#
loop_
_entity.id
_entity.type
_entity.pdbx_description
1 polymer ?
#
loop_
_entity_poly.entity_id
_entity_poly.type
_entity_poly.pdbx_seq_one_letter_code
_entity_poly.pdbx_strand_id
1 'polypeptide(L)'
;MSTTRISTRIASAVAAVALSLGMATAAAAVDLNPAALSSQAGVPVVNASGPVGNCHIAAIRADIGVDAMNTVTFCDGRWAEVGAAGSDYILHATWTGTRWHLPPFDGVTTTGLQRGCYTAETIDRLGAPNGLLTECVAGQSQLH
;
A
#
# COMPACT_ATOMS: atom_id res chain seq x y z
N MET A 1 64.81 14.40 7.33
CA MET A 1 64.68 13.65 8.59
C MET A 1 63.23 13.16 8.65
N SER A 2 62.94 11.93 8.18
CA SER A 2 62.85 10.69 9.00
C SER A 2 61.91 10.91 10.21
N THR A 3 60.81 10.17 10.43
CA THR A 3 60.65 8.70 10.34
C THR A 3 59.16 8.28 10.39
N THR A 4 58.85 7.22 9.66
CA THR A 4 57.64 6.38 9.54
C THR A 4 57.19 5.64 10.81
N ARG A 5 55.88 5.26 10.89
CA ARG A 5 55.27 3.93 11.25
C ARG A 5 53.75 4.12 11.44
N ILE A 6 52.81 3.56 10.66
CA ILE A 6 52.43 2.18 10.26
C ILE A 6 51.92 1.29 11.41
N SER A 7 50.69 0.80 11.22
CA SER A 7 50.06 -0.45 11.68
C SER A 7 49.51 -0.57 13.10
N THR A 8 48.18 -0.71 13.17
CA THR A 8 47.56 -1.73 14.03
C THR A 8 46.38 -2.39 13.29
N ARG A 9 46.62 -3.56 12.70
CA ARG A 9 45.56 -4.49 12.29
C ARG A 9 45.09 -5.23 13.53
N ILE A 10 43.83 -5.12 13.90
CA ILE A 10 43.23 -6.00 14.92
C ILE A 10 42.62 -7.18 14.15
N ALA A 11 43.43 -8.22 13.98
CA ALA A 11 42.98 -9.54 13.57
C ALA A 11 42.74 -10.34 14.85
N SER A 12 41.47 -10.66 15.16
CA SER A 12 41.14 -11.61 16.21
C SER A 12 40.86 -12.97 15.58
N ALA A 13 41.71 -13.92 15.95
CA ALA A 13 41.73 -15.33 15.54
C ALA A 13 40.38 -16.03 15.83
N VAL A 14 39.82 -16.75 14.87
CA VAL A 14 39.93 -18.22 14.68
C VAL A 14 39.66 -19.02 15.95
N ALA A 15 38.45 -19.59 16.03
CA ALA A 15 38.22 -20.87 16.69
C ALA A 15 37.31 -21.71 15.78
N ALA A 16 37.92 -22.58 14.99
CA ALA A 16 37.23 -23.62 14.26
C ALA A 16 36.95 -24.79 15.22
N VAL A 17 35.70 -25.23 15.30
CA VAL A 17 35.35 -26.56 15.81
C VAL A 17 34.57 -27.26 14.70
N ALA A 18 35.26 -28.15 14.01
CA ALA A 18 34.69 -29.08 13.04
C ALA A 18 34.53 -30.45 13.71
N LEU A 19 33.36 -31.05 13.56
CA LEU A 19 33.01 -32.48 13.54
C LEU A 19 31.47 -32.47 13.46
N SER A 20 30.82 -32.97 12.41
CA SER A 20 30.78 -34.38 12.05
C SER A 20 30.22 -34.59 10.64
N LEU A 21 30.55 -35.75 10.06
CA LEU A 21 30.29 -36.19 8.70
C LEU A 21 28.81 -36.13 8.28
N GLY A 22 28.55 -35.56 7.10
CA GLY A 22 27.24 -35.56 6.45
C GLY A 22 27.38 -35.60 4.93
N MET A 23 27.06 -36.76 4.36
CA MET A 23 26.91 -37.18 2.96
C MET A 23 26.83 -36.09 1.86
N ALA A 24 27.64 -36.30 0.81
CA ALA A 24 27.50 -35.64 -0.48
C ALA A 24 26.24 -36.11 -1.22
N THR A 25 25.38 -35.18 -1.61
CA THR A 25 24.53 -35.29 -2.79
C THR A 25 24.56 -33.93 -3.50
N ALA A 26 25.23 -33.87 -4.65
CA ALA A 26 25.22 -32.69 -5.50
C ALA A 26 23.85 -32.60 -6.17
N ALA A 27 22.94 -31.81 -5.59
CA ALA A 27 21.76 -31.34 -6.29
C ALA A 27 22.21 -30.33 -7.37
N ALA A 28 21.85 -30.58 -8.62
CA ALA A 28 22.02 -29.61 -9.69
C ALA A 28 21.33 -28.30 -9.29
N ALA A 29 22.12 -27.23 -9.14
CA ALA A 29 21.57 -25.89 -8.96
C ALA A 29 20.93 -25.47 -10.28
N VAL A 30 19.60 -25.58 -10.35
CA VAL A 30 18.82 -24.83 -11.32
C VAL A 30 18.91 -23.38 -10.88
N ASP A 31 19.66 -22.58 -11.64
CA ASP A 31 19.70 -21.12 -11.49
C ASP A 31 18.31 -20.57 -11.85
N LEU A 32 17.45 -20.42 -10.84
CA LEU A 32 16.22 -19.65 -10.97
C LEU A 32 16.58 -18.21 -10.68
N ASN A 33 17.09 -17.50 -11.70
CA ASN A 33 17.07 -16.05 -11.73
C ASN A 33 15.61 -15.57 -11.70
N PRO A 34 15.11 -14.92 -10.62
CA PRO A 34 13.72 -14.50 -10.54
C PRO A 34 13.40 -13.27 -11.41
N ALA A 35 14.35 -12.76 -12.22
CA ALA A 35 14.17 -11.51 -12.95
C ALA A 35 13.49 -11.65 -14.33
N ALA A 36 13.11 -12.85 -14.78
CA ALA A 36 12.76 -13.07 -16.19
C ALA A 36 11.37 -13.68 -16.46
N LEU A 37 10.37 -13.50 -15.60
CA LEU A 37 8.97 -13.77 -15.96
C LEU A 37 8.00 -12.81 -15.27
N SER A 38 7.84 -11.60 -15.82
CA SER A 38 6.59 -10.84 -15.75
C SER A 38 6.62 -9.67 -16.75
N SER A 39 6.72 -10.00 -18.04
CA SER A 39 6.27 -9.09 -19.11
C SER A 39 4.85 -9.48 -19.49
N GLN A 40 3.87 -9.01 -18.72
CA GLN A 40 2.50 -8.93 -19.19
C GLN A 40 2.32 -7.62 -19.94
N ALA A 41 1.77 -7.76 -21.15
CA ALA A 41 1.58 -6.70 -22.12
C ALA A 41 0.57 -5.64 -21.63
N GLY A 42 1.02 -4.37 -21.67
CA GLY A 42 0.32 -3.30 -22.37
C GLY A 42 -1.08 -2.90 -21.90
N VAL A 43 -1.15 -2.23 -20.75
CA VAL A 43 -2.10 -1.12 -20.53
C VAL A 43 -1.24 0.09 -20.16
N PRO A 44 -1.47 1.31 -20.70
CA PRO A 44 -0.74 2.48 -20.26
C PRO A 44 -1.17 2.80 -18.81
N VAL A 45 -0.49 2.20 -17.84
CA VAL A 45 -0.58 2.60 -16.45
C VAL A 45 0.13 3.94 -16.38
N VAL A 46 -0.64 5.01 -16.19
CA VAL A 46 -0.10 6.32 -15.84
C VAL A 46 0.86 6.12 -14.66
N ASN A 47 2.15 6.31 -14.91
CA ASN A 47 3.21 6.20 -13.93
C ASN A 47 3.02 7.26 -12.84
N ALA A 48 2.23 6.95 -11.82
CA ALA A 48 2.30 7.65 -10.54
C ALA A 48 3.47 7.06 -9.76
N SER A 49 4.70 7.43 -10.13
CA SER A 49 5.96 6.94 -9.54
C SER A 49 6.23 7.51 -8.14
N GLY A 50 5.18 7.77 -7.36
CA GLY A 50 5.29 8.12 -5.94
C GLY A 50 5.35 6.86 -5.06
N PRO A 51 5.80 6.98 -3.80
CA PRO A 51 5.61 5.90 -2.84
C PRO A 51 4.12 5.56 -2.76
N VAL A 52 3.78 4.28 -2.83
CA VAL A 52 2.40 3.81 -2.68
C VAL A 52 2.00 3.74 -1.21
N GLY A 53 0.73 3.96 -0.92
CA GLY A 53 0.18 3.88 0.43
C GLY A 53 0.19 2.46 0.96
N ASN A 54 0.44 2.31 2.26
CA ASN A 54 0.36 1.02 2.95
C ASN A 54 -1.09 0.56 3.08
N CYS A 55 -1.42 -0.58 2.48
CA CYS A 55 -2.77 -1.17 2.47
C CYS A 55 -3.21 -1.86 3.77
N HIS A 56 -2.38 -1.85 4.82
CA HIS A 56 -2.76 -2.42 6.11
C HIS A 56 -3.78 -1.51 6.82
N ILE A 57 -4.89 -2.07 7.30
CA ILE A 57 -5.97 -1.30 7.94
C ILE A 57 -5.47 -0.40 9.08
N ALA A 58 -4.48 -0.87 9.83
CA ALA A 58 -3.90 -0.10 10.94
C ALA A 58 -3.16 1.17 10.49
N ALA A 59 -2.59 1.18 9.28
CA ALA A 59 -1.94 2.36 8.71
C ALA A 59 -3.00 3.36 8.22
N ILE A 60 -4.01 2.87 7.48
CA ILE A 60 -5.08 3.72 6.94
C ILE A 60 -5.85 4.41 8.07
N ARG A 61 -6.29 3.65 9.10
CA ARG A 61 -7.04 4.20 10.24
C ARG A 61 -6.25 5.27 11.02
N ALA A 62 -4.93 5.10 11.12
CA ALA A 62 -4.08 6.05 11.84
C ALA A 62 -4.05 7.41 11.15
N ASP A 63 -4.16 7.42 9.81
CA ASP A 63 -4.14 8.64 9.00
C ASP A 63 -5.52 9.30 8.85
N ILE A 64 -6.60 8.51 8.76
CA ILE A 64 -7.97 9.02 8.57
C ILE A 64 -8.75 9.24 9.87
N GLY A 65 -8.32 8.65 10.99
CA GLY A 65 -8.89 8.87 12.31
C GLY A 65 -10.28 8.25 12.54
N VAL A 66 -10.60 7.13 11.87
CA VAL A 66 -11.91 6.46 11.99
C VAL A 66 -11.72 5.06 12.58
N ASP A 67 -11.85 4.94 13.91
CA ASP A 67 -11.57 3.69 14.64
C ASP A 67 -12.51 2.52 14.32
N ALA A 68 -13.72 2.82 13.84
CA ALA A 68 -14.70 1.80 13.47
C ALA A 68 -14.27 0.95 12.25
N MET A 69 -13.28 1.41 11.48
CA MET A 69 -12.77 0.71 10.30
C MET A 69 -11.81 -0.41 10.69
N ASN A 70 -12.17 -1.65 10.36
CA ASN A 70 -11.39 -2.84 10.74
C ASN A 70 -11.16 -3.82 9.58
N THR A 71 -11.63 -3.51 8.37
CA THR A 71 -11.36 -4.30 7.16
C THR A 71 -10.98 -3.42 5.97
N VAL A 72 -10.21 -4.00 5.03
CA VAL A 72 -9.85 -3.43 3.73
C VAL A 72 -10.37 -4.39 2.67
N THR A 73 -11.27 -3.93 1.79
CA THR A 73 -11.86 -4.73 0.70
C THR A 73 -11.19 -4.48 -0.64
N PHE A 74 -10.61 -3.29 -0.82
CA PHE A 74 -9.82 -2.91 -1.98
C PHE A 74 -8.64 -2.06 -1.55
N CYS A 75 -7.46 -2.28 -2.15
CA CYS A 75 -6.35 -1.34 -2.08
C CYS A 75 -5.39 -1.55 -3.25
N ASP A 76 -5.10 -0.48 -3.99
CA ASP A 76 -4.11 -0.47 -5.08
C ASP A 76 -2.88 0.41 -4.76
N GLY A 77 -2.82 0.92 -3.52
CA GLY A 77 -1.77 1.83 -3.06
C GLY A 77 -2.00 3.30 -3.43
N ARG A 78 -3.00 3.62 -4.25
CA ARG A 78 -3.48 4.99 -4.52
C ARG A 78 -4.85 5.25 -3.92
N TRP A 79 -5.66 4.20 -3.86
CA TRP A 79 -7.00 4.13 -3.31
C TRP A 79 -7.11 2.94 -2.37
N ALA A 80 -7.93 3.10 -1.35
CA ALA A 80 -8.33 2.02 -0.47
C ALA A 80 -9.82 2.13 -0.16
N GLU A 81 -10.52 1.01 -0.24
CA GLU A 81 -11.85 0.85 0.34
C GLU A 81 -11.70 0.17 1.70
N VAL A 82 -12.15 0.87 2.73
CA VAL A 82 -12.13 0.40 4.12
C VAL A 82 -13.55 0.33 4.66
N GLY A 83 -13.81 -0.63 5.53
CA GLY A 83 -15.13 -0.82 6.11
C GLY A 83 -15.10 -1.26 7.56
N ALA A 84 -16.28 -1.21 8.18
CA ALA A 84 -16.57 -1.90 9.42
C ALA A 84 -17.12 -3.30 9.10
N ALA A 85 -16.41 -4.34 9.53
CA ALA A 85 -16.81 -5.74 9.31
C ALA A 85 -18.21 -6.00 9.88
N GLY A 86 -19.07 -6.63 9.09
CA GLY A 86 -20.47 -6.90 9.45
C GLY A 86 -21.41 -5.69 9.26
N SER A 87 -20.95 -4.62 8.61
CA SER A 87 -21.72 -3.41 8.29
C SER A 87 -21.52 -3.02 6.82
N ASP A 88 -22.46 -2.27 6.26
CA ASP A 88 -22.36 -1.56 4.99
C ASP A 88 -21.68 -0.18 5.10
N TYR A 89 -21.11 0.14 6.27
CA TYR A 89 -20.34 1.35 6.50
C TYR A 89 -18.94 1.20 5.88
N ILE A 90 -18.81 1.76 4.68
CA ILE A 90 -17.59 1.78 3.88
C ILE A 90 -17.14 3.22 3.63
N LEU A 91 -15.83 3.42 3.55
CA LEU A 91 -15.19 4.69 3.20
C LEU A 91 -14.10 4.45 2.17
N HIS A 92 -13.86 5.47 1.35
CA HIS A 92 -12.85 5.44 0.30
C HIS A 92 -11.76 6.45 0.62
N ALA A 93 -10.56 5.97 0.90
CA ALA A 93 -9.38 6.79 1.16
C ALA A 93 -8.51 6.86 -0.09
N THR A 94 -7.85 7.99 -0.29
CA THR A 94 -6.82 8.13 -1.33
C THR A 94 -5.47 8.53 -0.72
N TRP A 95 -4.41 8.13 -1.39
CA TRP A 95 -3.04 8.35 -0.95
C TRP A 95 -2.49 9.65 -1.55
N THR A 96 -1.99 10.53 -0.68
CA THR A 96 -1.39 11.82 -1.08
C THR A 96 0.07 11.72 -1.54
N GLY A 97 0.70 10.55 -1.39
CA GLY A 97 2.15 10.40 -1.44
C GLY A 97 2.79 10.31 -0.06
N THR A 98 2.12 10.75 1.01
CA THR A 98 2.67 10.76 2.39
C THR A 98 1.73 10.20 3.45
N ARG A 99 0.43 10.37 3.28
CA ARG A 99 -0.62 9.87 4.18
C ARG A 99 -1.88 9.50 3.41
N TRP A 100 -2.66 8.59 3.99
CA TRP A 100 -4.03 8.38 3.58
C TRP A 100 -4.89 9.58 3.98
N HIS A 101 -5.90 9.87 3.19
CA HIS A 101 -6.91 10.86 3.52
C HIS A 101 -8.25 10.48 2.90
N LEU A 102 -9.33 10.95 3.53
CA LEU A 102 -10.66 10.89 2.95
C LEU A 102 -10.84 12.14 2.07
N PRO A 103 -11.12 11.97 0.76
CA PRO A 103 -11.55 13.09 -0.05
C PRO A 103 -12.84 13.69 0.51
N PRO A 104 -13.07 15.01 0.36
CA PRO A 104 -14.33 15.62 0.76
C PRO A 104 -15.52 14.98 0.04
N PHE A 105 -16.56 14.63 0.80
CA PHE A 105 -17.82 14.14 0.22
C PHE A 105 -18.63 15.30 -0.36
N ASP A 106 -19.31 15.07 -1.48
CA ASP A 106 -20.22 16.06 -2.07
C ASP A 106 -21.62 16.01 -1.43
N GLY A 107 -21.91 14.96 -0.68
CA GLY A 107 -23.17 14.72 0.01
C GLY A 107 -23.15 13.44 0.84
N VAL A 108 -24.34 13.00 1.24
CA VAL A 108 -24.54 11.72 1.94
C VAL A 108 -25.55 10.86 1.18
N THR A 109 -25.41 9.54 1.28
CA THR A 109 -26.38 8.60 0.73
C THR A 109 -27.74 8.77 1.42
N THR A 110 -28.82 8.70 0.64
CA THR A 110 -30.21 8.80 1.14
C THR A 110 -30.82 7.43 1.48
N THR A 111 -30.11 6.35 1.16
CA THR A 111 -30.51 4.95 1.42
C THR A 111 -29.34 4.18 2.04
N GLY A 112 -29.65 3.13 2.80
CA GLY A 112 -28.65 2.37 3.57
C GLY A 112 -28.12 3.12 4.80
N LEU A 113 -26.97 2.72 5.34
CA LEU A 113 -26.26 3.54 6.31
C LEU A 113 -25.79 4.85 5.65
N GLN A 114 -26.02 5.98 6.34
CA GLN A 114 -25.55 7.28 5.87
C GLN A 114 -24.02 7.25 5.74
N ARG A 115 -23.55 7.32 4.50
CA ARG A 115 -22.14 7.43 4.14
C ARG A 115 -21.95 8.57 3.15
N GLY A 116 -20.73 9.07 3.03
CA GLY A 116 -20.41 10.08 2.03
C GLY A 116 -20.63 9.57 0.60
N CYS A 117 -21.12 10.43 -0.28
CA CYS A 117 -21.19 10.18 -1.73
C CYS A 117 -20.40 11.25 -2.51
N TYR A 118 -20.18 11.02 -3.80
CA TYR A 118 -19.44 11.92 -4.69
C TYR A 118 -20.20 12.15 -6.00
N THR A 119 -20.24 13.37 -6.49
CA THR A 119 -20.76 13.68 -7.83
C THR A 119 -19.86 13.09 -8.92
N ALA A 120 -20.40 12.87 -10.13
CA ALA A 120 -19.62 12.42 -11.28
C ALA A 120 -18.39 13.30 -11.55
N GLU A 121 -18.52 14.62 -11.44
CA GLU A 121 -17.41 15.57 -11.60
C GLU A 121 -16.27 15.31 -10.59
N THR A 122 -16.62 15.08 -9.32
CA THR A 122 -15.63 14.75 -8.29
C THR A 122 -14.97 13.40 -8.57
N ILE A 123 -15.73 12.39 -9.00
CA ILE A 123 -15.18 11.07 -9.36
C ILE A 123 -14.17 11.20 -10.51
N ASP A 124 -14.53 11.91 -11.58
CA ASP A 124 -13.66 12.15 -12.74
C ASP A 124 -12.41 12.93 -12.34
N ARG A 125 -12.56 14.00 -11.55
CA ARG A 125 -11.44 14.82 -11.07
C ARG A 125 -10.46 14.03 -10.20
N LEU A 126 -10.98 13.15 -9.34
CA LEU A 126 -10.17 12.34 -8.44
C LEU A 126 -9.53 11.14 -9.17
N GLY A 127 -10.05 10.77 -10.36
CA GLY A 127 -9.56 9.62 -11.12
C GLY A 127 -9.68 8.32 -10.33
N ALA A 128 -10.79 8.16 -9.60
CA ALA A 128 -11.02 6.95 -8.81
C ALA A 128 -11.25 5.74 -9.73
N PRO A 129 -10.85 4.53 -9.31
CA PRO A 129 -11.19 3.30 -10.02
C PRO A 129 -12.71 3.17 -10.18
N ASN A 130 -13.14 2.69 -11.36
CA ASN A 130 -14.55 2.52 -11.67
C ASN A 130 -15.24 1.66 -10.59
N GLY A 131 -16.37 2.16 -10.08
CA GLY A 131 -17.18 1.46 -9.08
C GLY A 131 -16.67 1.54 -7.65
N LEU A 132 -15.53 2.20 -7.39
CA LEU A 132 -15.05 2.42 -6.04
C LEU A 132 -15.93 3.45 -5.32
N LEU A 133 -16.12 4.62 -5.93
CA LEU A 133 -16.89 5.71 -5.32
C LEU A 133 -18.39 5.59 -5.59
N THR A 134 -19.20 5.88 -4.58
CA THR A 134 -20.67 5.97 -4.72
C THR A 134 -21.07 7.31 -5.31
N GLU A 135 -21.84 7.29 -6.40
CA GLU A 135 -22.34 8.51 -7.06
C GLU A 135 -23.41 9.22 -6.21
N CYS A 136 -23.31 10.55 -6.09
CA CYS A 136 -24.36 11.42 -5.55
C CYS A 136 -25.30 11.84 -6.68
N VAL A 137 -26.60 11.88 -6.39
CA VAL A 137 -27.56 12.58 -7.24
C VAL A 137 -27.43 14.09 -7.02
N ALA A 138 -27.14 14.84 -8.08
CA ALA A 138 -26.99 16.30 -8.04
C ALA A 138 -28.24 16.95 -7.41
N GLY A 139 -28.04 17.76 -6.36
CA GLY A 139 -29.11 18.44 -5.61
C GLY A 139 -29.28 18.02 -4.15
N GLN A 140 -28.46 17.09 -3.64
CA GLN A 140 -28.47 16.64 -2.23
C GLN A 140 -27.27 17.16 -1.41
N SER A 141 -26.52 18.14 -1.93
CA SER A 141 -25.50 18.86 -1.15
C SER A 141 -26.17 19.76 -0.12
N GLN A 142 -26.53 19.16 1.02
CA GLN A 142 -26.70 19.76 2.34
C GLN A 142 -27.38 21.15 2.35
N LEU A 143 -28.71 21.16 2.46
CA LEU A 143 -29.41 22.29 3.09
C LEU A 143 -28.93 22.36 4.56
N HIS A 144 -28.17 23.40 4.87
CA HIS A 144 -27.89 23.85 6.25
C HIS A 144 -29.14 24.48 6.86
#